data_AF-A0A1D2WJ25-F1
#
_entry.id   AF-A0A1D2WJ25-F1
#
_cell.length_a   1.000
_cell.length_b   1.000
_cell.length_c   1.000
_cell.angle_alpha   90.00
_cell.angle_beta   90.00
_cell.angle_gamma   90.00
#
_symmetry.space_group_name_H-M   'P 1'
#
loop_
_entity.id
_entity.type
_entity.pdbx_description
1 polymer ?
#
loop_
_entity_poly.entity_id
_entity_poly.type
_entity_poly.pdbx_seq_one_letter_code
_entity_poly.pdbx_strand_id
1 'polypeptide(L)'
;MQETKTNEFNKIFDTSRKNLLDMGLRNNLLNFKEVKRTIPIIDEDIGELYNILIVDENSMEFLPKPKKDTNRNTYTLEDKSNRFNEEYVDSGEYVDLDKKDSHNKSIDTRNTHKTEKTHDLQSGTEDINIWQMPTNLDNIPEKYRDLYLQTNLTENELQKRLFSLMQYYKSSIQESGYNTLYLALGFLEWKQTDYEEATHKAPLILIPVEIERQSIDSPFSIKATGEEISLNLSLKHKLLD
;
A
#
# COMPACT_ATOMS: atom_id res chain seq x y z
N MET A 1 -15.27 -48.20 -11.64
CA MET A 1 -14.92 -48.44 -10.21
C MET A 1 -13.68 -47.66 -9.76
N GLN A 2 -12.69 -47.38 -10.62
CA GLN A 2 -11.55 -46.51 -10.24
C GLN A 2 -11.95 -45.02 -10.19
N GLU A 3 -12.75 -44.55 -11.14
CA GLU A 3 -13.20 -43.15 -11.25
C GLU A 3 -13.99 -42.65 -10.02
N THR A 4 -14.81 -43.53 -9.43
CA THR A 4 -15.59 -43.23 -8.22
C THR A 4 -14.69 -43.09 -6.99
N LYS A 5 -13.64 -43.91 -6.89
CA LYS A 5 -12.65 -43.82 -5.80
C LYS A 5 -11.76 -42.57 -5.95
N THR A 6 -11.41 -42.20 -7.17
CA THR A 6 -10.67 -40.94 -7.45
C THR A 6 -11.50 -39.72 -7.07
N ASN A 7 -12.80 -39.72 -7.35
CA ASN A 7 -13.70 -38.63 -6.97
C ASN A 7 -13.91 -38.53 -5.45
N GLU A 8 -14.01 -39.66 -4.74
CA GLU A 8 -14.06 -39.64 -3.28
C GLU A 8 -12.74 -39.15 -2.68
N PHE A 9 -11.59 -39.57 -3.23
CA PHE A 9 -10.29 -39.08 -2.77
C PHE A 9 -10.12 -37.57 -2.98
N ASN A 10 -10.48 -37.06 -4.16
CA ASN A 10 -10.46 -35.62 -4.44
C ASN A 10 -11.38 -34.87 -3.49
N LYS A 11 -12.58 -35.40 -3.20
CA LYS A 11 -13.51 -34.80 -2.24
C LYS A 11 -12.93 -34.76 -0.82
N ILE A 12 -12.28 -35.83 -0.38
CA ILE A 12 -11.59 -35.87 0.92
C ILE A 12 -10.44 -34.87 0.94
N PHE A 13 -9.63 -34.83 -0.12
CA PHE A 13 -8.53 -33.89 -0.28
C PHE A 13 -9.00 -32.44 -0.24
N ASP A 14 -10.07 -32.10 -0.97
CA ASP A 14 -10.67 -30.77 -0.96
C ASP A 14 -11.25 -30.41 0.40
N THR A 15 -11.87 -31.38 1.09
CA THR A 15 -12.36 -31.19 2.46
C THR A 15 -11.21 -30.93 3.43
N SER A 16 -10.13 -31.69 3.33
CA SER A 16 -8.90 -31.48 4.12
C SER A 16 -8.25 -30.14 3.79
N ARG A 17 -8.23 -29.71 2.52
CA ARG A 17 -7.76 -28.36 2.12
C ARG A 17 -8.61 -27.27 2.75
N LYS A 18 -9.94 -27.39 2.68
CA LYS A 18 -10.86 -26.44 3.33
C LYS A 18 -10.66 -26.38 4.84
N ASN A 19 -10.47 -27.52 5.49
CA ASN A 19 -10.23 -27.58 6.93
C ASN A 19 -8.84 -27.05 7.35
N LEU A 20 -7.86 -27.05 6.44
CA LEU A 20 -6.53 -26.50 6.68
C LEU A 20 -6.48 -24.97 6.48
N LEU A 21 -7.39 -24.43 5.67
CA LEU A 21 -7.53 -22.98 5.48
C LEU A 21 -8.24 -22.36 6.69
N ASP A 22 -7.50 -21.58 7.47
CA ASP A 22 -8.09 -20.81 8.57
C ASP A 22 -8.94 -19.65 8.00
N MET A 23 -10.26 -19.81 8.02
CA MET A 23 -11.23 -18.79 7.62
C MET A 23 -11.51 -17.77 8.74
N GLY A 24 -10.88 -17.94 9.91
CA GLY A 24 -11.05 -17.05 11.05
C GLY A 24 -10.32 -15.72 10.88
N LEU A 25 -10.73 -14.73 11.68
CA LEU A 25 -10.12 -13.39 11.73
C LEU A 25 -8.68 -13.37 12.26
N ARG A 26 -8.13 -14.53 12.66
CA ARG A 26 -6.72 -14.73 13.02
C ARG A 26 -5.82 -14.85 11.80
N ASN A 27 -6.39 -15.16 10.64
CA ASN A 27 -5.66 -15.26 9.39
C ASN A 27 -5.35 -13.85 8.83
N ASN A 28 -4.06 -13.51 8.76
CA ASN A 28 -3.59 -12.23 8.23
C ASN A 28 -3.89 -12.05 6.73
N LEU A 29 -4.18 -13.14 6.00
CA LEU A 29 -4.65 -13.07 4.62
C LEU A 29 -6.12 -12.65 4.51
N LEU A 30 -6.93 -12.80 5.56
CA LEU A 30 -8.32 -12.34 5.57
C LEU A 30 -8.48 -11.02 6.34
N ASN A 31 -7.64 -10.82 7.36
CA ASN A 31 -7.67 -9.68 8.26
C ASN A 31 -6.26 -9.10 8.40
N PHE A 32 -5.75 -8.55 7.30
CA PHE A 32 -4.44 -7.94 7.24
C PHE A 32 -4.36 -6.75 8.20
N LYS A 33 -3.33 -6.76 9.06
CA LYS A 33 -3.04 -5.66 9.98
C LYS A 33 -1.62 -5.17 9.75
N GLU A 34 -1.47 -3.85 9.70
CA GLU A 34 -0.15 -3.24 9.67
C GLU A 34 0.59 -3.50 10.98
N VAL A 35 1.75 -4.14 10.87
CA VAL A 35 2.64 -4.47 11.99
C VAL A 35 4.02 -3.89 11.74
N LYS A 36 4.92 -3.97 12.73
CA LYS A 36 6.30 -3.47 12.58
C LYS A 36 7.10 -4.16 11.45
N ARG A 37 6.66 -5.35 11.02
CA ARG A 37 7.26 -6.13 9.93
C ARG A 37 6.61 -5.88 8.57
N THR A 38 5.68 -4.95 8.47
CA THR A 38 5.07 -4.55 7.20
C THR A 38 5.49 -3.14 6.84
N ILE A 39 5.75 -2.92 5.55
CA ILE A 39 6.10 -1.62 4.99
C ILE A 39 5.00 -1.24 3.99
N PRO A 40 4.19 -0.22 4.28
CA PRO A 40 3.16 0.23 3.35
C PRO A 40 3.80 1.00 2.20
N ILE A 41 3.59 0.51 0.99
CA ILE A 41 3.88 1.21 -0.27
C ILE A 41 2.63 1.98 -0.66
N ILE A 42 2.77 3.25 -1.00
CA ILE A 42 1.67 4.16 -1.30
C ILE A 42 1.95 4.91 -2.60
N ASP A 43 0.92 5.46 -3.24
CA ASP A 43 1.08 6.27 -4.47
C ASP A 43 1.95 5.58 -5.53
N GLU A 44 1.59 4.35 -5.90
CA GLU A 44 2.20 3.61 -7.01
C GLU A 44 1.11 3.06 -7.94
N ASP A 45 1.45 2.94 -9.23
CA ASP A 45 0.61 2.23 -10.19
C ASP A 45 0.95 0.74 -10.21
N ILE A 46 -0.08 -0.11 -10.08
CA ILE A 46 0.10 -1.57 -9.97
C ILE A 46 0.62 -2.16 -11.29
N GLY A 47 0.22 -1.60 -12.43
CA GLY A 47 0.62 -2.07 -13.75
C GLY A 47 2.10 -1.82 -14.00
N GLU A 48 2.56 -0.59 -13.76
CA GLU A 48 3.98 -0.25 -13.91
C GLU A 48 4.84 -1.00 -12.87
N LEU A 49 4.37 -1.12 -11.63
CA LEU A 49 5.06 -1.90 -10.60
C LEU A 49 5.24 -3.37 -11.01
N TYR A 50 4.22 -3.96 -11.65
CA TYR A 50 4.30 -5.31 -12.19
C TYR A 50 5.31 -5.39 -13.35
N ASN A 51 5.29 -4.43 -14.27
CA ASN A 51 6.24 -4.38 -15.38
C ASN A 51 7.68 -4.31 -14.86
N ILE A 52 7.97 -3.38 -13.95
CA ILE A 52 9.31 -3.14 -13.43
C ILE A 52 9.85 -4.36 -12.66
N LEU A 53 9.06 -4.91 -11.73
CA LEU A 53 9.53 -5.99 -10.86
C LEU A 53 9.49 -7.38 -11.52
N ILE A 54 8.51 -7.64 -12.38
CA ILE A 54 8.24 -8.99 -12.91
C ILE A 54 8.66 -9.14 -14.37
N VAL A 55 8.36 -8.16 -15.21
CA VAL A 55 8.68 -8.25 -16.65
C VAL A 55 10.14 -7.87 -16.89
N ASP A 56 10.58 -6.76 -16.29
CA ASP A 56 11.94 -6.24 -16.46
C ASP A 56 12.93 -6.82 -15.44
N GLU A 57 12.43 -7.55 -14.41
CA GLU A 57 13.22 -8.13 -13.31
C GLU A 57 14.12 -7.11 -12.59
N ASN A 58 13.74 -5.83 -12.60
CA ASN A 58 14.51 -4.77 -11.97
C ASN A 58 14.29 -4.75 -10.46
N SER A 59 15.31 -4.30 -9.74
CA SER A 59 15.18 -4.02 -8.32
C SER A 59 14.67 -2.60 -8.08
N MET A 60 13.80 -2.41 -7.11
CA MET A 60 13.28 -1.10 -6.71
C MET A 60 13.73 -0.72 -5.29
N GLU A 61 13.99 0.56 -5.05
CA GLU A 61 14.45 1.12 -3.78
C GLU A 61 13.33 1.82 -3.02
N PHE A 62 13.36 1.83 -1.69
CA PHE A 62 12.32 2.53 -0.91
C PHE A 62 12.64 4.01 -0.68
N LEU A 63 11.64 4.86 -0.87
CA LEU A 63 11.69 6.26 -0.50
C LEU A 63 10.90 6.55 0.78
N PRO A 64 11.47 7.35 1.71
CA PRO A 64 10.77 7.80 2.89
C PRO A 64 9.71 8.84 2.53
N LYS A 65 8.78 9.05 3.46
CA LYS A 65 7.89 10.21 3.41
C LYS A 65 8.72 11.51 3.41
N PRO A 66 8.46 12.44 2.48
CA PRO A 66 9.13 13.73 2.46
C PRO A 66 8.88 14.46 3.78
N LYS A 67 9.94 14.98 4.39
CA LYS A 67 9.83 15.80 5.60
C LYS A 67 9.05 17.06 5.23
N LYS A 68 7.94 17.32 5.93
CA LYS A 68 7.31 18.63 5.90
C LYS A 68 8.25 19.56 6.67
N ASP A 69 9.08 20.31 5.96
CA ASP A 69 9.88 21.34 6.59
C ASP A 69 8.93 22.41 7.13
N THR A 70 8.70 22.42 8.45
CA THR A 70 7.94 23.47 9.15
C THR A 70 8.64 24.83 9.16
N ASN A 71 9.65 25.03 8.29
CA ASN A 71 10.32 26.30 8.10
C ASN A 71 10.96 26.32 6.70
N ARG A 72 10.24 26.88 5.72
CA ARG A 72 10.65 28.10 4.99
C ARG A 72 9.76 28.35 3.78
N ASN A 73 9.50 29.65 3.57
CA ASN A 73 9.09 30.25 2.33
C ASN A 73 9.68 29.56 1.10
N THR A 74 8.84 29.42 0.08
CA THR A 74 9.16 29.10 -1.31
C THR A 74 10.52 29.67 -1.74
N TYR A 75 11.50 28.83 -2.06
CA TYR A 75 12.52 29.11 -3.06
C TYR A 75 13.00 27.82 -3.73
N THR A 76 13.29 27.97 -5.01
CA THR A 76 13.51 27.00 -6.08
C THR A 76 14.77 26.14 -5.94
N LEU A 77 14.78 25.08 -6.75
CA LEU A 77 15.89 24.21 -7.16
C LEU A 77 17.23 24.95 -7.28
N GLU A 78 18.21 24.56 -6.46
CA GLU A 78 19.62 24.32 -6.79
C GLU A 78 20.42 24.05 -5.49
N ASP A 79 21.58 23.41 -5.63
CA ASP A 79 22.64 23.24 -4.62
C ASP A 79 22.62 22.03 -3.68
N LYS A 80 22.90 20.87 -4.30
CA LYS A 80 23.85 19.90 -3.74
C LYS A 80 25.27 20.48 -3.75
N SER A 81 25.67 21.20 -2.70
CA SER A 81 27.09 21.28 -2.26
C SER A 81 27.26 22.07 -0.97
N ASN A 82 27.17 21.42 0.19
CA ASN A 82 28.23 21.49 1.21
C ASN A 82 27.86 20.69 2.46
N ARG A 83 28.71 19.70 2.74
CA ARG A 83 28.89 19.15 4.08
C ARG A 83 29.66 20.17 4.95
N PHE A 84 29.47 20.04 6.26
CA PHE A 84 30.30 20.60 7.36
C PHE A 84 30.15 22.10 7.69
N ASN A 85 29.40 22.45 8.74
CA ASN A 85 29.96 22.70 10.09
C ASN A 85 28.87 23.13 11.09
N GLU A 86 29.11 22.75 12.35
CA GLU A 86 28.40 23.08 13.57
C GLU A 86 28.21 24.59 13.79
N GLU A 87 27.18 25.00 14.55
CA GLU A 87 27.37 25.41 15.95
C GLU A 87 26.03 25.89 16.57
N TYR A 88 25.74 25.33 17.75
CA TYR A 88 24.68 25.78 18.66
C TYR A 88 25.08 27.12 19.26
N VAL A 89 24.25 28.16 19.15
CA VAL A 89 24.29 29.30 20.06
C VAL A 89 22.89 29.74 20.48
N ASP A 90 22.75 29.74 21.80
CA ASP A 90 21.65 30.14 22.66
C ASP A 90 21.37 31.66 22.64
N SER A 91 20.19 32.00 23.18
CA SER A 91 19.74 33.27 23.76
C SER A 91 18.66 34.06 23.01
N GLY A 92 17.62 34.45 23.76
CA GLY A 92 16.89 35.69 23.52
C GLY A 92 15.38 35.59 23.35
N GLU A 93 14.70 35.46 24.49
CA GLU A 93 13.31 35.88 24.74
C GLU A 93 13.01 37.31 24.23
N TYR A 94 11.83 37.58 23.65
CA TYR A 94 11.01 38.80 23.87
C TYR A 94 9.63 38.77 23.15
N VAL A 95 8.56 38.77 23.99
CA VAL A 95 7.23 39.44 23.95
C VAL A 95 6.35 39.60 22.70
N ASP A 96 5.07 39.26 22.95
CA ASP A 96 3.83 39.68 22.29
C ASP A 96 3.67 41.20 22.12
N LEU A 97 3.09 41.60 20.98
CA LEU A 97 2.36 42.85 20.81
C LEU A 97 1.10 42.63 19.94
N ASP A 98 -0.05 42.63 20.61
CA ASP A 98 -1.36 42.91 20.04
C ASP A 98 -1.40 44.29 19.35
N LYS A 99 -2.05 44.39 18.19
CA LYS A 99 -2.88 45.55 17.79
C LYS A 99 -3.79 45.26 16.59
N LYS A 100 -5.06 45.03 16.95
CA LYS A 100 -6.34 45.48 16.37
C LYS A 100 -6.38 46.25 15.04
N ASP A 101 -7.36 45.78 14.25
CA ASP A 101 -8.45 46.51 13.60
C ASP A 101 -8.22 47.29 12.28
N SER A 102 -8.84 46.75 11.23
CA SER A 102 -10.00 47.32 10.52
C SER A 102 -9.90 47.64 9.02
N HIS A 103 -10.79 46.94 8.29
CA HIS A 103 -11.72 47.44 7.26
C HIS A 103 -11.20 47.84 5.87
N ASN A 104 -11.45 46.98 4.88
CA ASN A 104 -12.58 47.06 3.93
C ASN A 104 -12.18 46.39 2.60
N LYS A 105 -13.01 45.47 2.09
CA LYS A 105 -14.00 45.79 1.04
C LYS A 105 -14.57 44.49 0.46
N SER A 106 -15.83 44.27 0.78
CA SER A 106 -16.75 43.30 0.22
C SER A 106 -17.01 43.55 -1.27
N ILE A 107 -17.06 42.47 -2.06
CA ILE A 107 -17.86 42.39 -3.28
C ILE A 107 -18.58 41.03 -3.26
N ASP A 108 -19.88 41.11 -2.96
CA ASP A 108 -20.89 40.11 -3.29
C ASP A 108 -21.01 39.99 -4.82
N THR A 109 -21.10 38.77 -5.35
CA THR A 109 -22.17 38.44 -6.31
C THR A 109 -22.61 37.00 -6.11
N ARG A 110 -23.88 36.88 -5.74
CA ARG A 110 -24.68 35.66 -5.68
C ARG A 110 -24.96 35.20 -7.12
N ASN A 111 -24.86 33.91 -7.39
CA ASN A 111 -25.87 33.26 -8.22
C ASN A 111 -26.09 31.81 -7.77
N THR A 112 -27.14 31.70 -6.96
CA THR A 112 -27.96 30.53 -6.71
C THR A 112 -28.67 30.11 -7.99
N HIS A 113 -28.60 28.84 -8.37
CA HIS A 113 -29.74 28.11 -8.96
C HIS A 113 -29.85 26.75 -8.29
N LYS A 114 -30.97 26.59 -7.58
CA LYS A 114 -31.37 25.44 -6.78
C LYS A 114 -32.86 25.30 -7.04
N THR A 115 -33.24 24.36 -7.89
CA THR A 115 -34.57 23.75 -8.04
C THR A 115 -34.43 22.74 -9.20
N GLU A 116 -34.96 21.51 -9.18
CA GLU A 116 -36.09 20.94 -8.48
C GLU A 116 -35.89 19.42 -8.33
N LYS A 117 -36.33 18.87 -7.19
CA LYS A 117 -36.72 17.46 -7.08
C LYS A 117 -38.13 17.34 -7.64
N THR A 118 -38.35 16.40 -8.54
CA THR A 118 -39.65 15.72 -8.68
C THR A 118 -39.42 14.22 -8.63
N HIS A 119 -40.11 13.60 -7.68
CA HIS A 119 -40.29 12.15 -7.57
C HIS A 119 -40.96 11.63 -8.84
N ASP A 120 -40.46 10.53 -9.39
CA ASP A 120 -41.32 9.48 -9.94
C ASP A 120 -40.60 8.13 -9.80
N LEU A 121 -41.27 7.23 -9.08
CA LEU A 121 -40.94 5.82 -8.97
C LEU A 121 -41.34 5.14 -10.28
N GLN A 122 -40.38 4.60 -11.05
CA GLN A 122 -40.68 3.53 -11.99
C GLN A 122 -39.44 2.72 -12.41
N SER A 123 -39.52 1.42 -12.09
CA SER A 123 -38.87 0.28 -12.74
C SER A 123 -37.33 0.25 -12.79
N GLY A 124 -36.77 -0.38 -11.76
CA GLY A 124 -35.36 -0.75 -11.71
C GLY A 124 -34.99 -1.84 -12.72
N THR A 125 -34.16 -1.44 -13.67
CA THR A 125 -32.96 -2.17 -14.08
C THR A 125 -31.90 -1.10 -14.26
N GLU A 126 -31.35 -0.61 -13.14
CA GLU A 126 -30.11 0.15 -13.21
C GLU A 126 -29.04 -0.83 -13.66
N ASP A 127 -28.66 -0.74 -14.93
CA ASP A 127 -27.45 -1.35 -15.44
C ASP A 127 -26.31 -0.82 -14.58
N ILE A 128 -25.93 -1.61 -13.58
CA ILE A 128 -24.77 -1.36 -12.76
C ILE A 128 -23.63 -1.25 -13.77
N ASN A 129 -23.03 -0.07 -13.90
CA ASN A 129 -21.80 0.12 -14.67
C ASN A 129 -20.69 -0.67 -13.95
N ILE A 130 -20.70 -1.98 -14.14
CA ILE A 130 -19.76 -2.95 -13.60
C ILE A 130 -18.51 -2.77 -14.45
N TRP A 131 -17.60 -1.91 -13.98
CA TRP A 131 -16.27 -1.67 -14.54
C TRP A 131 -16.24 -1.13 -15.98
N GLN A 132 -16.04 0.18 -16.10
CA GLN A 132 -15.49 0.75 -17.33
C GLN A 132 -13.97 0.67 -17.24
N MET A 133 -13.34 -0.03 -18.18
CA MET A 133 -11.88 -0.09 -18.28
C MET A 133 -11.35 1.36 -18.37
N PRO A 134 -10.35 1.73 -17.54
CA PRO A 134 -9.81 3.08 -17.60
C PRO A 134 -9.30 3.35 -19.01
N THR A 135 -9.88 4.35 -19.67
CA THR A 135 -9.60 4.68 -21.08
C THR A 135 -8.25 5.38 -21.27
N ASN A 136 -7.42 5.45 -20.23
CA ASN A 136 -6.24 6.31 -20.16
C ASN A 136 -4.98 5.52 -19.74
N LEU A 137 -4.81 4.31 -20.28
CA LEU A 137 -3.57 3.52 -20.09
C LEU A 137 -2.36 4.19 -20.73
N ASP A 138 -2.56 5.09 -21.70
CA ASP A 138 -1.47 5.65 -22.50
C ASP A 138 -0.76 6.84 -21.84
N ASN A 139 -1.33 7.41 -20.76
CA ASN A 139 -0.77 8.60 -20.10
C ASN A 139 -0.60 8.38 -18.58
N ILE A 140 0.19 7.37 -18.23
CA ILE A 140 0.62 7.14 -16.86
C ILE A 140 1.74 8.16 -16.55
N PRO A 141 1.64 8.93 -15.44
CA PRO A 141 2.68 9.87 -15.04
C PRO A 141 4.07 9.23 -14.95
N GLU A 142 5.12 9.92 -15.43
CA GLU A 142 6.50 9.43 -15.40
C GLU A 142 6.99 9.02 -14.00
N LYS A 143 6.42 9.61 -12.94
CA LYS A 143 6.76 9.25 -11.56
C LYS A 143 6.51 7.79 -11.19
N TYR A 144 5.59 7.10 -11.89
CA TYR A 144 5.29 5.68 -11.64
C TYR A 144 6.20 4.73 -12.45
N ARG A 145 7.09 5.28 -13.27
CA ARG A 145 8.04 4.54 -14.11
C ARG A 145 9.46 4.59 -13.56
N ASP A 146 9.65 5.18 -12.39
CA ASP A 146 10.94 5.19 -11.72
C ASP A 146 11.17 3.86 -10.96
N LEU A 147 12.38 3.69 -10.42
CA LEU A 147 12.74 2.49 -9.66
C LEU A 147 12.56 2.70 -8.16
N TYR A 148 11.67 3.60 -7.76
CA TYR A 148 11.47 3.98 -6.37
C TYR A 148 10.08 3.59 -5.87
N LEU A 149 10.00 3.19 -4.61
CA LEU A 149 8.76 2.81 -3.93
C LEU A 149 8.46 3.83 -2.85
N GLN A 150 7.41 4.61 -3.04
CA GLN A 150 7.01 5.61 -2.06
C GLN A 150 6.41 4.96 -0.81
N THR A 151 6.81 5.44 0.37
CA THR A 151 6.28 4.97 1.66
C THR A 151 5.77 6.13 2.51
N ASN A 152 4.82 5.85 3.42
CA ASN A 152 4.32 6.85 4.36
C ASN A 152 5.14 6.94 5.66
N LEU A 153 6.30 6.28 5.72
CA LEU A 153 7.13 6.17 6.93
C LEU A 153 8.21 7.25 6.95
N THR A 154 8.58 7.71 8.16
CA THR A 154 9.74 8.60 8.32
C THR A 154 11.03 7.85 8.02
N GLU A 155 12.08 8.54 7.59
CA GLU A 155 13.39 7.93 7.27
C GLU A 155 13.92 6.99 8.36
N ASN A 156 13.92 7.43 9.62
CA ASN A 156 14.42 6.64 10.74
C ASN A 156 13.57 5.38 10.99
N GLU A 157 12.25 5.52 10.89
CA GLU A 157 11.35 4.38 11.06
C GLU A 157 11.43 3.40 9.89
N LEU A 158 11.49 3.90 8.66
CA LEU A 158 11.65 3.12 7.45
C LEU A 158 12.92 2.27 7.52
N GLN A 159 14.07 2.89 7.81
CA GLN A 159 15.35 2.19 7.95
C GLN A 159 15.29 1.09 9.02
N LYS A 160 14.72 1.38 10.20
CA LYS A 160 14.58 0.39 11.29
C LYS A 160 13.70 -0.79 10.88
N ARG A 161 12.57 -0.52 10.22
CA ARG A 161 11.63 -1.56 9.75
C ARG A 161 12.26 -2.39 8.64
N LEU A 162 12.91 -1.77 7.64
CA LEU A 162 13.63 -2.46 6.57
C LEU A 162 14.75 -3.35 7.10
N PHE A 163 15.55 -2.83 8.04
CA PHE A 163 16.61 -3.61 8.66
C PHE A 163 16.05 -4.83 9.41
N SER A 164 15.02 -4.61 10.23
CA SER A 164 14.36 -5.70 10.97
C SER A 164 13.77 -6.73 10.01
N LEU A 165 13.09 -6.27 8.95
CA LEU A 165 12.49 -7.12 7.93
C LEU A 165 13.54 -7.97 7.22
N MET A 166 14.66 -7.38 6.79
CA MET A 166 15.77 -8.10 6.17
C MET A 166 16.34 -9.16 7.12
N GLN A 167 16.51 -8.84 8.40
CA GLN A 167 17.01 -9.80 9.38
C GLN A 167 16.05 -10.99 9.53
N TYR A 168 14.74 -10.74 9.65
CA TYR A 168 13.75 -11.81 9.72
C TYR A 168 13.68 -12.65 8.45
N TYR A 169 13.73 -12.02 7.28
CA TYR A 169 13.76 -12.72 6.00
C TYR A 169 14.97 -13.67 5.91
N LYS A 170 16.17 -13.17 6.24
CA LYS A 170 17.40 -13.97 6.24
C LYS A 170 17.37 -15.11 7.26
N SER A 171 16.83 -14.88 8.46
CA SER A 171 16.65 -15.96 9.44
C SER A 171 15.66 -17.01 8.95
N SER A 172 14.53 -16.57 8.38
CA SER A 172 13.49 -17.48 7.87
C SER A 172 14.01 -18.38 6.75
N ILE A 173 14.75 -17.83 5.79
CA ILE A 173 15.31 -18.63 4.69
C ILE A 173 16.39 -19.61 5.21
N GLN A 174 17.19 -19.21 6.20
CA GLN A 174 18.21 -20.08 6.81
C GLN A 174 17.60 -21.22 7.62
N GLU A 175 16.52 -20.97 8.36
CA GLU A 175 15.89 -21.95 9.24
C GLU A 175 15.00 -22.92 8.48
N SER A 176 14.17 -22.40 7.57
CA SER A 176 13.12 -23.19 6.93
C SER A 176 13.31 -23.42 5.44
N GLY A 177 14.22 -22.67 4.79
CA GLY A 177 14.51 -22.81 3.35
C GLY A 177 13.40 -22.32 2.41
N TYR A 178 12.35 -21.67 2.91
CA TYR A 178 11.25 -21.13 2.08
C TYR A 178 11.08 -19.62 2.24
N ASN A 179 10.55 -18.98 1.20
CA ASN A 179 10.32 -17.53 1.18
C ASN A 179 9.11 -17.13 2.05
N THR A 180 9.35 -16.23 3.01
CA THR A 180 8.32 -15.62 3.87
C THR A 180 8.01 -14.17 3.55
N LEU A 181 8.74 -13.56 2.61
CA LEU A 181 8.56 -12.16 2.23
C LEU A 181 7.76 -12.05 0.94
N TYR A 182 6.64 -11.33 1.03
CA TYR A 182 5.73 -11.13 -0.07
C TYR A 182 5.38 -9.66 -0.22
N LEU A 183 5.38 -9.19 -1.46
CA LEU A 183 4.76 -7.94 -1.87
C LEU A 183 3.28 -8.20 -2.15
N ALA A 184 2.41 -7.58 -1.37
CA ALA A 184 0.97 -7.64 -1.57
C ALA A 184 0.52 -6.53 -2.52
N LEU A 185 -0.09 -6.89 -3.65
CA LEU A 185 -0.67 -5.93 -4.58
C LEU A 185 -2.20 -5.94 -4.46
N GLY A 186 -2.75 -4.76 -4.22
CA GLY A 186 -4.18 -4.55 -4.03
C GLY A 186 -4.73 -5.17 -2.74
N PHE A 187 -5.72 -4.51 -2.15
CA PHE A 187 -6.41 -5.00 -0.97
C PHE A 187 -7.91 -4.91 -1.18
N LEU A 188 -8.63 -5.98 -0.85
CA LEU A 188 -10.08 -5.97 -0.73
C LEU A 188 -10.45 -5.57 0.69
N GLU A 189 -11.26 -4.52 0.80
CA GLU A 189 -11.91 -4.17 2.06
C GLU A 189 -13.27 -4.84 2.15
N TRP A 190 -13.54 -5.53 3.26
CA TRP A 190 -14.80 -6.25 3.47
C TRP A 190 -15.25 -6.15 4.93
N LYS A 191 -16.55 -6.35 5.16
CA LYS A 191 -17.18 -6.28 6.49
C LYS A 191 -17.98 -7.56 6.71
N GLN A 192 -17.96 -8.09 7.93
CA GLN A 192 -18.80 -9.23 8.30
C GLN A 192 -20.12 -8.69 8.89
N THR A 193 -21.26 -9.12 8.33
CA THR A 193 -22.59 -8.62 8.70
C THR A 193 -22.97 -8.89 10.17
N ASP A 194 -22.32 -9.85 10.81
CA ASP A 194 -22.93 -10.51 11.98
C ASP A 194 -22.52 -9.92 13.34
N TYR A 195 -21.35 -9.28 13.50
CA TYR A 195 -20.87 -8.91 14.85
C TYR A 195 -20.00 -7.65 14.97
N GLU A 196 -19.42 -7.10 13.90
CA GLU A 196 -18.52 -5.93 14.03
C GLU A 196 -18.64 -4.97 12.83
N GLU A 197 -18.69 -3.66 13.09
CA GLU A 197 -18.43 -2.62 12.07
C GLU A 197 -16.96 -2.61 11.58
N ALA A 198 -16.13 -3.52 12.09
CA ALA A 198 -14.74 -3.62 11.74
C ALA A 198 -14.58 -3.91 10.24
N THR A 199 -13.85 -3.02 9.58
CA THR A 199 -13.48 -3.21 8.17
C THR A 199 -12.21 -4.05 8.14
N HIS A 200 -12.30 -5.21 7.51
CA HIS A 200 -11.17 -6.12 7.32
C HIS A 200 -10.54 -5.85 5.95
N LYS A 201 -9.23 -6.07 5.85
CA LYS A 201 -8.49 -5.96 4.59
C LYS A 201 -7.88 -7.30 4.25
N ALA A 202 -7.96 -7.69 2.99
CA ALA A 202 -7.36 -8.92 2.48
C ALA A 202 -6.52 -8.59 1.24
N PRO A 203 -5.23 -8.96 1.17
CA PRO A 203 -4.43 -8.76 -0.04
C PRO A 203 -5.04 -9.55 -1.20
N LEU A 204 -4.92 -9.06 -2.42
CA LEU A 204 -5.44 -9.74 -3.61
C LEU A 204 -4.38 -10.65 -4.24
N ILE A 205 -3.22 -10.06 -4.53
CA ILE A 205 -2.09 -10.72 -5.19
C ILE A 205 -0.90 -10.70 -4.24
N LEU A 206 -0.15 -11.80 -4.20
CA LEU A 206 1.04 -11.99 -3.39
C LEU A 206 2.20 -12.37 -4.31
N ILE A 207 3.17 -11.46 -4.40
CA ILE A 207 4.38 -11.65 -5.18
C ILE A 207 5.52 -12.01 -4.23
N PRO A 208 6.20 -13.15 -4.41
CA PRO A 208 7.36 -13.51 -3.61
C PRO A 208 8.54 -12.61 -3.98
N VAL A 209 9.00 -11.82 -3.00
CA VAL A 209 10.09 -10.85 -3.19
C VAL A 209 11.22 -11.11 -2.21
N GLU A 210 12.41 -10.67 -2.57
CA GLU A 210 13.57 -10.66 -1.70
C GLU A 210 14.02 -9.24 -1.44
N ILE A 211 14.56 -9.01 -0.24
CA ILE A 211 15.10 -7.73 0.18
C ILE A 211 16.62 -7.80 0.25
N GLU A 212 17.28 -6.87 -0.42
CA GLU A 212 18.73 -6.82 -0.53
C GLU A 212 19.29 -5.47 -0.08
N ARG A 213 20.56 -5.51 0.32
CA ARG A 213 21.34 -4.34 0.69
C ARG A 213 22.81 -4.59 0.38
N GLN A 214 23.40 -3.76 -0.47
CA GLN A 214 24.80 -3.92 -0.89
C GLN A 214 25.80 -3.50 0.18
N SER A 215 25.49 -2.48 1.00
CA SER A 215 26.39 -1.96 2.04
C SER A 215 25.62 -1.37 3.23
N ILE A 216 26.32 -1.06 4.32
CA ILE A 216 25.75 -0.41 5.52
C ILE A 216 25.24 1.01 5.24
N ASP A 217 25.69 1.63 4.16
CA ASP A 217 25.26 2.97 3.73
C ASP A 217 24.40 2.93 2.47
N SER A 218 24.25 1.76 1.83
CA SER A 218 23.40 1.66 0.63
C SER A 218 21.92 1.65 1.02
N PRO A 219 21.04 2.13 0.13
CA PRO A 219 19.60 1.93 0.28
C PRO A 219 19.26 0.43 0.29
N PHE A 220 18.08 0.12 0.82
CA PHE A 220 17.49 -1.20 0.70
C PHE A 220 16.70 -1.26 -0.60
N SER A 221 16.85 -2.36 -1.33
CA SER A 221 16.08 -2.65 -2.53
C SER A 221 15.30 -3.95 -2.38
N ILE A 222 14.22 -4.07 -3.14
CA ILE A 222 13.52 -5.34 -3.35
C ILE A 222 13.62 -5.76 -4.81
N LYS A 223 13.60 -7.07 -5.04
CA LYS A 223 13.41 -7.66 -6.36
C LYS A 223 12.48 -8.86 -6.26
N ALA A 224 11.85 -9.21 -7.37
CA ALA A 224 11.10 -10.46 -7.45
C ALA A 224 12.06 -11.65 -7.41
N THR A 225 11.67 -12.70 -6.70
CA THR A 225 12.47 -13.94 -6.62
C THR A 225 12.37 -14.80 -7.88
N GLY A 226 11.39 -14.53 -8.75
CA GLY A 226 11.03 -15.39 -9.88
C GLY A 226 10.16 -16.59 -9.52
N GLU A 227 9.81 -16.76 -8.24
CA GLU A 227 8.83 -17.76 -7.80
C GLU A 227 7.39 -17.42 -8.26
N GLU A 228 6.49 -18.39 -8.17
CA GLU A 228 5.10 -18.24 -8.65
C GLU A 228 4.33 -17.16 -7.87
N ILE A 229 3.76 -16.20 -8.60
CA ILE A 229 2.86 -15.20 -8.04
C ILE A 229 1.54 -15.88 -7.67
N SER A 230 1.12 -15.71 -6.42
CA SER A 230 -0.09 -16.36 -5.91
C SER A 230 -1.21 -15.35 -5.67
N LEU A 231 -2.45 -15.80 -5.87
CA LEU A 231 -3.62 -15.07 -5.39
C LEU A 231 -3.89 -15.46 -3.95
N ASN A 232 -4.56 -14.58 -3.21
CA ASN A 232 -4.99 -14.90 -1.86
C ASN A 232 -6.06 -16.00 -1.86
N LEU A 233 -5.61 -17.22 -1.62
CA LEU A 233 -6.47 -18.41 -1.62
C LEU A 233 -7.52 -18.34 -0.51
N SER A 234 -7.18 -17.81 0.66
CA SER A 234 -8.12 -17.67 1.78
C SER A 234 -9.29 -16.76 1.40
N LEU A 235 -8.97 -15.62 0.76
CA LEU A 235 -9.99 -14.70 0.28
C LEU A 235 -10.86 -15.33 -0.81
N LYS A 236 -10.26 -16.05 -1.77
CA LYS A 236 -11.00 -16.76 -2.81
C LYS A 236 -12.04 -17.71 -2.21
N HIS A 237 -11.66 -18.46 -1.18
CA HIS A 237 -12.58 -19.36 -0.50
C HIS A 237 -13.69 -18.59 0.24
N LYS A 238 -13.33 -17.51 0.95
CA LYS A 238 -14.30 -16.68 1.69
C LYS A 238 -15.34 -16.00 0.79
N LEU A 239 -15.02 -15.71 -0.47
CA LEU A 239 -15.95 -15.13 -1.44
C LEU A 239 -16.84 -16.17 -2.14
N LEU A 240 -16.44 -17.45 -2.12
CA LEU A 240 -17.20 -18.55 -2.72
C LEU A 240 -18.19 -19.21 -1.75
N ASP A 241 -17.93 -19.12 -0.45
CA ASP A 241 -18.83 -19.55 0.62
C ASP A 241 -19.96 -18.53 0.86
#